data_AF-A0A9D8ZG41-F1
#
_entry.id   AF-A0A9D8ZG41-F1
#
_cell.length_a   1.000
_cell.length_b   1.000
_cell.length_c   1.000
_cell.angle_alpha   90.00
_cell.angle_beta   90.00
_cell.angle_gamma   90.00
#
_symmetry.space_group_name_H-M   'P 1'
#
loop_
_entity.id
_entity.type
_entity.pdbx_description
1 polymer ?
#
loop_
_entity_poly.entity_id
_entity_poly.type
_entity_poly.pdbx_seq_one_letter_code
_entity_poly.pdbx_strand_id
1 'polypeptide(L)'
;MPNFRYVLDRSSKKYVCPSCNKKRFVRYVDRETGNYLDGDYGRCDRSDNCGYFKSPKQDEIYFGIKFLSLVDYNSKAYRLTDENCNIHFVPKSMVLETEGREVWINEYFLKNSDIDYSAAQSKAVNKDGGFVSLTDFEPIPDPEPSFHQKEEIDKAMEAGADCNLAKYLKTKFSPELVDNAMEKYRSGATNLFWNNSTCFLQMDREQNIRAGKVMLYSKDNGRRIKEPYPHINWLHNKTAKEGGFNLNQCLFGLHLLENKTVAIVEWKRRT
;
A
#
# COMPACT_ATOMS: atom_id res chain seq x y z
N MET A 1 3.74 -8.42 -14.07
CA MET A 1 3.51 -8.98 -12.72
C MET A 1 2.69 -10.25 -12.89
N PRO A 2 2.92 -11.32 -12.10
CA PRO A 2 2.10 -12.52 -12.22
C PRO A 2 0.65 -12.18 -11.91
N ASN A 3 -0.26 -12.68 -12.73
CA ASN A 3 -1.66 -12.34 -12.68
C ASN A 3 -2.36 -13.23 -11.63
N PHE A 4 -2.11 -12.96 -10.34
CA PHE A 4 -2.72 -13.75 -9.27
C PHE A 4 -4.22 -13.51 -9.21
N ARG A 5 -4.98 -14.61 -9.13
CA ARG A 5 -6.45 -14.60 -8.95
C ARG A 5 -6.87 -13.85 -7.68
N TYR A 6 -6.17 -14.07 -6.57
CA TYR A 6 -6.49 -13.45 -5.29
C TYR A 6 -5.55 -12.30 -4.96
N VAL A 7 -6.12 -11.11 -4.77
CA VAL A 7 -5.37 -9.88 -4.44
C VAL A 7 -5.94 -9.21 -3.20
N LEU A 8 -5.11 -8.47 -2.45
CA LEU A 8 -5.61 -7.63 -1.36
C LEU A 8 -6.43 -6.47 -1.95
N ASP A 9 -7.58 -6.17 -1.33
CA ASP A 9 -8.39 -5.00 -1.69
C ASP A 9 -7.53 -3.73 -1.60
N ARG A 10 -7.50 -2.98 -2.70
CA ARG A 10 -6.75 -1.73 -2.83
C ARG A 10 -7.56 -0.51 -2.38
N SER A 11 -8.84 -0.68 -2.11
CA SER A 11 -9.70 0.39 -1.61
C SER A 11 -9.34 0.82 -0.18
N SER A 12 -9.84 1.98 0.24
CA SER A 12 -9.71 2.44 1.62
C SER A 12 -10.61 1.71 2.61
N LYS A 13 -11.41 0.71 2.16
CA LYS A 13 -12.29 -0.06 3.04
C LYS A 13 -11.47 -0.88 4.04
N LYS A 14 -11.83 -0.75 5.31
CA LYS A 14 -11.20 -1.48 6.42
C LYS A 14 -12.25 -2.23 7.22
N TYR A 15 -11.93 -3.49 7.49
CA TYR A 15 -12.72 -4.42 8.29
C TYR A 15 -12.13 -4.56 9.69
N VAL A 16 -12.88 -5.20 10.59
CA VAL A 16 -12.39 -5.55 11.93
C VAL A 16 -11.36 -6.66 11.77
N CYS A 17 -10.16 -6.45 12.30
CA CYS A 17 -9.11 -7.46 12.29
C CYS A 17 -9.41 -8.55 13.32
N PRO A 18 -9.41 -9.84 12.93
CA PRO A 18 -9.75 -10.96 13.83
C PRO A 18 -8.76 -11.14 14.99
N SER A 19 -7.53 -10.64 14.86
CA SER A 19 -6.50 -10.75 15.90
C SER A 19 -6.56 -9.63 16.94
N CYS A 20 -6.82 -8.39 16.51
CA CYS A 20 -6.72 -7.23 17.40
C CYS A 20 -8.03 -6.45 17.57
N ASN A 21 -9.10 -6.87 16.91
CA ASN A 21 -10.45 -6.30 16.97
C ASN A 21 -10.54 -4.80 16.62
N LYS A 22 -9.53 -4.24 15.94
CA LYS A 22 -9.56 -2.85 15.44
C LYS A 22 -9.93 -2.83 13.95
N LYS A 23 -10.63 -1.77 13.52
CA LYS A 23 -11.03 -1.54 12.13
C LYS A 23 -9.83 -1.11 11.26
N ARG A 24 -9.04 -2.08 10.82
CA ARG A 24 -7.76 -1.89 10.09
C ARG A 24 -7.34 -3.12 9.28
N PHE A 25 -8.29 -3.97 8.93
CA PHE A 25 -8.08 -5.22 8.20
C PHE A 25 -8.44 -5.04 6.72
N VAL A 26 -7.56 -5.51 5.84
CA VAL A 26 -7.73 -5.51 4.39
C VAL A 26 -7.97 -6.94 3.95
N ARG A 27 -9.11 -7.21 3.30
CA ARG A 27 -9.51 -8.54 2.84
C ARG A 27 -8.97 -8.85 1.45
N TYR A 28 -8.84 -10.14 1.13
CA TYR A 28 -8.61 -10.58 -0.24
C TYR A 28 -9.88 -10.53 -1.08
N VAL A 29 -9.74 -10.17 -2.35
CA VAL A 29 -10.76 -10.17 -3.39
C VAL A 29 -10.36 -11.21 -4.45
N ASP A 30 -11.33 -12.01 -4.89
CA ASP A 30 -11.21 -12.88 -6.04
C ASP A 30 -11.46 -12.08 -7.32
N ARG A 31 -10.49 -12.07 -8.23
CA ARG A 31 -10.57 -11.34 -9.49
C ARG A 31 -11.50 -11.98 -10.51
N GLU A 32 -11.81 -13.26 -10.37
CA GLU A 32 -12.78 -13.92 -11.25
C GLU A 32 -14.21 -13.49 -10.90
N THR A 33 -14.53 -13.41 -9.60
CA THR A 33 -15.90 -13.15 -9.15
C THR A 33 -16.15 -11.72 -8.68
N GLY A 34 -15.08 -10.95 -8.42
CA GLY A 34 -15.14 -9.62 -7.80
C GLY A 34 -15.51 -9.63 -6.31
N ASN A 35 -15.69 -10.81 -5.71
CA ASN A 35 -16.16 -10.96 -4.34
C ASN A 35 -15.00 -11.11 -3.34
N TYR A 36 -15.25 -10.74 -2.08
CA TYR A 36 -14.30 -11.05 -1.00
C TYR A 36 -14.26 -12.54 -0.73
N LEU A 37 -13.08 -13.05 -0.42
CA LEU A 37 -12.93 -14.44 0.03
C LEU A 37 -13.62 -14.66 1.38
N ASP A 38 -14.25 -15.82 1.52
CA ASP A 38 -14.91 -16.23 2.76
C ASP A 38 -13.92 -16.43 3.91
N GLY A 39 -14.36 -16.08 5.12
CA GLY A 39 -13.54 -16.12 6.32
C GLY A 39 -12.49 -15.00 6.40
N ASP A 40 -11.42 -15.27 7.14
CA ASP A 40 -10.47 -14.24 7.58
C ASP A 40 -9.24 -14.05 6.67
N TYR A 41 -9.38 -14.26 5.36
CA TYR A 41 -8.26 -14.03 4.44
C TYR A 41 -8.00 -12.52 4.28
N GLY A 42 -6.80 -12.09 4.66
CA GLY A 42 -6.42 -10.68 4.57
C GLY A 42 -5.18 -10.32 5.37
N ARG A 43 -4.93 -9.02 5.51
CA ARG A 43 -3.80 -8.45 6.22
C ARG A 43 -4.24 -7.32 7.15
N CYS A 44 -3.67 -7.26 8.35
CA CYS A 44 -3.78 -6.11 9.23
C CYS A 44 -2.76 -5.03 8.85
N ASP A 45 -3.20 -3.77 8.73
CA ASP A 45 -2.32 -2.64 8.38
C ASP A 45 -1.20 -2.43 9.41
N ARG A 46 -1.41 -2.82 10.68
CA ARG A 46 -0.36 -2.74 11.70
C ARG A 46 0.49 -4.01 11.71
N SER A 47 1.16 -4.31 10.61
CA SER A 47 1.98 -5.52 10.46
C SER A 47 3.05 -5.66 11.54
N ASP A 48 3.70 -4.58 11.96
CA ASP A 48 4.79 -4.69 12.94
C ASP A 48 4.34 -5.02 14.37
N ASN A 49 3.08 -4.71 14.71
CA ASN A 49 2.58 -4.88 16.09
C ASN A 49 1.48 -5.96 16.17
N CYS A 50 0.53 -5.93 15.23
CA CYS A 50 -0.50 -6.95 15.15
C CYS A 50 -0.04 -8.20 14.40
N GLY A 51 0.76 -8.04 13.34
CA GLY A 51 1.28 -9.17 12.55
C GLY A 51 0.26 -9.98 11.75
N TYR A 52 -1.05 -9.82 11.99
CA TYR A 52 -2.05 -10.69 11.37
C TYR A 52 -2.02 -10.63 9.84
N PHE A 53 -1.72 -11.76 9.22
CA PHE A 53 -1.71 -11.95 7.79
C PHE A 53 -2.08 -13.40 7.48
N LYS A 54 -3.17 -13.58 6.73
CA LYS A 54 -3.65 -14.88 6.25
C LYS A 54 -3.87 -14.78 4.75
N SER A 55 -2.90 -15.23 3.98
CA SER A 55 -3.03 -15.32 2.52
C SER A 55 -3.84 -16.57 2.13
N PRO A 56 -4.69 -16.49 1.11
CA PRO A 56 -5.24 -17.69 0.48
C PRO A 56 -4.08 -18.50 -0.11
N LYS A 57 -4.27 -19.82 -0.24
CA LYS A 57 -3.38 -20.62 -1.09
C LYS A 57 -3.55 -20.12 -2.51
N GLN A 58 -2.51 -19.54 -3.08
CA GLN A 58 -2.52 -19.09 -4.46
C GLN A 58 -2.30 -20.29 -5.38
N ASP A 59 -2.81 -20.19 -6.60
CA ASP A 59 -2.56 -21.18 -7.64
C ASP A 59 -1.04 -21.23 -7.91
N GLU A 60 -0.51 -22.44 -8.02
CA GLU A 60 0.90 -22.61 -8.35
C GLU A 60 1.06 -22.45 -9.87
N ILE A 61 1.95 -21.55 -10.26
CA ILE A 61 2.24 -21.28 -11.67
C ILE A 61 3.47 -22.09 -12.06
N TYR A 62 3.34 -22.87 -13.12
CA TYR A 62 4.42 -23.66 -13.71
C TYR A 62 4.69 -23.16 -15.12
N PHE A 63 5.96 -23.23 -15.54
CA PHE A 63 6.39 -22.86 -16.87
C PHE A 63 7.05 -24.05 -17.55
N GLY A 64 6.72 -24.27 -18.82
CA GLY A 64 7.33 -25.31 -19.65
C GLY A 64 8.74 -24.88 -20.06
N ILE A 65 9.74 -25.64 -19.62
CA ILE A 65 11.14 -25.43 -19.97
C ILE A 65 11.56 -26.53 -20.93
N LYS A 66 12.01 -26.12 -22.12
CA LYS A 66 12.59 -27.05 -23.09
C LYS A 66 13.96 -27.51 -22.62
N PHE A 67 14.26 -28.79 -22.85
CA PHE A 67 15.54 -29.37 -22.46
C PHE A 67 16.13 -30.28 -23.52
N LEU A 68 17.47 -30.32 -23.55
CA LEU A 68 18.24 -31.32 -24.31
C LEU A 68 18.33 -32.63 -23.54
N SER A 69 18.52 -32.58 -22.22
CA SER A 69 18.51 -33.78 -21.37
C SER A 69 17.96 -33.49 -19.98
N LEU A 70 17.26 -34.48 -19.41
CA LEU A 70 16.79 -34.47 -18.03
C LEU A 70 17.17 -35.81 -17.39
N VAL A 71 18.01 -35.77 -16.37
CA VAL A 71 18.56 -36.98 -15.72
C VAL A 71 18.20 -36.97 -14.24
N ASP A 72 17.75 -38.10 -13.70
CA ASP A 72 17.61 -38.28 -12.26
C ASP A 72 19.01 -38.23 -11.62
N TYR A 73 19.29 -37.15 -10.88
CA TYR A 73 20.60 -36.93 -10.29
C TYR A 73 20.69 -37.56 -8.90
N ASN A 74 19.63 -37.37 -8.10
CA ASN A 74 19.50 -38.00 -6.79
C ASN A 74 18.03 -38.00 -6.34
N SER A 75 17.76 -38.51 -5.14
CA SER A 75 16.40 -38.60 -4.57
C SER A 75 15.66 -37.26 -4.46
N LYS A 76 16.34 -36.12 -4.52
CA LYS A 76 15.77 -34.78 -4.34
C LYS A 76 15.82 -33.90 -5.59
N ALA A 77 16.60 -34.22 -6.62
CA ALA A 77 16.79 -33.32 -7.76
C ALA A 77 16.99 -34.04 -9.09
N TYR A 78 16.60 -33.35 -10.16
CA TYR A 78 16.98 -33.65 -11.54
C TYR A 78 18.16 -32.79 -11.96
N ARG A 79 19.01 -33.32 -12.85
CA ARG A 79 19.97 -32.55 -13.65
C ARG A 79 19.32 -32.25 -14.99
N LEU A 80 19.04 -30.97 -15.25
CA LEU A 80 18.47 -30.44 -16.47
C LEU A 80 19.60 -29.86 -17.33
N THR A 81 19.62 -30.16 -18.63
CA THR A 81 20.44 -29.45 -19.62
C THR A 81 19.51 -28.72 -20.56
N ASP A 82 19.58 -27.38 -20.57
CA ASP A 82 18.73 -26.53 -21.42
C ASP A 82 19.20 -26.51 -22.89
N GLU A 83 18.46 -25.83 -23.77
CA GLU A 83 18.78 -25.71 -25.21
C GLU A 83 20.08 -24.93 -25.48
N ASN A 84 20.53 -24.12 -24.52
CA ASN A 84 21.80 -23.39 -24.56
C ASN A 84 22.96 -24.21 -24.00
N CYS A 85 22.74 -25.50 -23.69
CA CYS A 85 23.70 -26.42 -23.08
C CYS A 85 24.12 -26.05 -21.64
N ASN A 86 23.42 -25.16 -20.96
CA ASN A 86 23.67 -24.92 -19.54
C ASN A 86 23.09 -26.05 -18.68
N ILE A 87 23.74 -26.31 -17.55
CA ILE A 87 23.34 -27.37 -16.63
C ILE A 87 22.72 -26.75 -15.39
N HIS A 88 21.50 -27.18 -15.07
CA HIS A 88 20.73 -26.74 -13.92
C HIS A 88 20.35 -27.92 -13.02
N PHE A 89 20.31 -27.70 -11.71
CA PHE A 89 19.83 -28.70 -10.76
C PHE A 89 18.47 -28.27 -10.21
N VAL A 90 17.42 -28.98 -10.63
CA VAL A 90 16.03 -28.63 -10.32
C VAL A 90 15.50 -29.60 -9.25
N PRO A 91 15.03 -29.10 -8.09
CA PRO A 91 14.42 -29.97 -7.08
C PRO A 91 13.18 -30.69 -7.63
N LYS A 92 13.03 -31.98 -7.31
CA LYS A 92 11.86 -32.77 -7.75
C LYS A 92 10.54 -32.16 -7.27
N SER A 93 10.54 -31.54 -6.09
CA SER A 93 9.37 -30.84 -5.55
C SER A 93 8.97 -29.57 -6.31
N MET A 94 9.82 -29.07 -7.21
CA MET A 94 9.54 -27.90 -8.05
C MET A 94 9.13 -28.29 -9.47
N VAL A 95 9.12 -29.59 -9.79
CA VAL A 95 8.68 -30.13 -11.08
C VAL A 95 7.27 -30.66 -10.95
N LEU A 96 6.35 -30.15 -11.77
CA LEU A 96 4.98 -30.62 -11.85
C LEU A 96 4.91 -31.93 -12.63
N GLU A 97 5.30 -31.87 -13.90
CA GLU A 97 5.22 -32.96 -14.85
C GLU A 97 6.26 -32.78 -15.96
N THR A 98 6.47 -33.84 -16.74
CA THR A 98 7.28 -33.82 -17.95
C THR A 98 6.42 -34.27 -19.12
N GLU A 99 6.36 -33.47 -20.17
CA GLU A 99 5.57 -33.74 -21.37
C GLU A 99 6.48 -33.61 -22.60
N GLY A 100 6.86 -34.73 -23.21
CA GLY A 100 7.78 -34.73 -24.35
C GLY A 100 9.18 -34.20 -23.99
N ARG A 101 9.59 -33.09 -24.63
CA ARG A 101 10.87 -32.39 -24.37
C ARG A 101 10.71 -31.16 -23.49
N GLU A 102 9.60 -31.07 -22.76
CA GLU A 102 9.32 -29.97 -21.85
C GLU A 102 9.18 -30.49 -20.42
N VAL A 103 9.79 -29.78 -19.49
CA VAL A 103 9.61 -29.99 -18.04
C VAL A 103 8.90 -28.79 -17.45
N TRP A 104 7.85 -29.02 -16.69
CA TRP A 104 7.05 -27.95 -16.10
C TRP A 104 7.58 -27.61 -14.71
N ILE A 105 8.21 -26.44 -14.57
CA ILE A 105 8.91 -26.01 -13.35
C ILE A 105 8.19 -24.84 -12.69
N ASN A 106 8.08 -24.87 -11.36
CA ASN A 106 7.41 -23.86 -10.55
C ASN A 106 8.07 -22.47 -10.70
N GLU A 107 7.24 -21.42 -10.88
CA GLU A 107 7.68 -20.03 -11.05
C GLU A 107 8.59 -19.54 -9.93
N TYR A 108 8.32 -19.96 -8.69
CA TYR A 108 9.12 -19.55 -7.53
C TYR A 108 10.58 -19.98 -7.71
N PHE A 109 10.82 -21.20 -8.19
CA PHE A 109 12.18 -21.66 -8.46
C PHE A 109 12.80 -20.86 -9.61
N LEU A 110 12.06 -20.69 -10.71
CA LEU A 110 12.55 -20.02 -11.91
C LEU A 110 12.99 -18.56 -11.66
N LYS A 111 12.20 -17.79 -10.90
CA LYS A 111 12.53 -16.41 -10.50
C LYS A 111 13.82 -16.28 -9.70
N ASN A 112 14.26 -17.36 -9.08
CA ASN A 112 15.47 -17.42 -8.25
C ASN A 112 16.56 -18.27 -8.91
N SER A 113 16.45 -18.51 -10.22
CA SER A 113 17.40 -19.30 -11.01
C SER A 113 17.83 -18.55 -12.26
N ASP A 114 18.87 -19.04 -12.93
CA ASP A 114 19.36 -18.53 -14.22
C ASP A 114 18.73 -19.25 -15.43
N ILE A 115 17.59 -19.93 -15.23
CA ILE A 115 16.85 -20.61 -16.30
C ILE A 115 15.95 -19.59 -17.00
N ASP A 116 16.11 -19.44 -18.31
CA ASP A 116 15.21 -18.61 -19.12
C ASP A 116 13.83 -19.27 -19.28
N TYR A 117 12.77 -18.49 -19.11
CA TYR A 117 11.39 -18.96 -19.24
C TYR A 117 10.47 -17.87 -19.81
N SER A 118 9.39 -18.28 -20.49
CA SER A 118 8.45 -17.38 -21.16
C SER A 118 7.02 -17.54 -20.66
N ALA A 119 6.32 -16.43 -20.47
CA ALA A 119 4.89 -16.41 -20.14
C ALA A 119 4.01 -17.14 -21.17
N ALA A 120 4.47 -17.27 -22.42
CA ALA A 120 3.74 -17.99 -23.46
C ALA A 120 3.58 -19.49 -23.18
N GLN A 121 4.40 -20.08 -22.29
CA GLN A 121 4.39 -21.50 -21.97
C GLN A 121 4.15 -21.70 -20.46
N SER A 122 3.00 -21.25 -19.97
CA SER A 122 2.66 -21.32 -18.55
C SER A 122 1.34 -22.06 -18.31
N LYS A 123 1.23 -22.75 -17.16
CA LYS A 123 0.04 -23.45 -16.68
C LYS A 123 -0.19 -23.07 -15.22
N ALA A 124 -1.42 -22.71 -14.85
CA ALA A 124 -1.82 -22.60 -13.44
C ALA A 124 -2.46 -23.92 -13.00
N VAL A 125 -2.04 -24.43 -11.86
CA VAL A 125 -2.60 -25.64 -11.27
C VAL A 125 -3.35 -25.28 -10.00
N ASN A 126 -4.65 -25.60 -9.97
CA ASN A 126 -5.47 -25.46 -8.79
C ASN A 126 -5.21 -26.58 -7.78
N LYS A 127 -5.64 -26.34 -6.55
CA LYS A 127 -5.53 -27.29 -5.43
C LYS A 127 -6.12 -28.69 -5.71
N ASP A 128 -7.13 -28.80 -6.59
CA ASP A 128 -7.77 -30.08 -6.91
C ASP A 128 -7.08 -30.83 -8.07
N GLY A 129 -5.90 -30.37 -8.51
CA GLY A 129 -5.18 -30.90 -9.67
C GLY A 129 -5.79 -30.47 -11.01
N GLY A 130 -6.82 -29.62 -10.98
CA GLY A 130 -7.42 -29.04 -12.17
C GLY A 130 -6.53 -27.97 -12.79
N PHE A 131 -6.36 -28.02 -14.11
CA PHE A 131 -5.69 -26.96 -14.86
C PHE A 131 -6.60 -25.73 -14.98
N VAL A 132 -6.07 -24.57 -14.65
CA VAL A 132 -6.71 -23.29 -14.93
C VAL A 132 -5.99 -22.62 -16.08
N SER A 133 -6.77 -22.22 -17.07
CA SER A 133 -6.30 -21.32 -18.12
C SER A 133 -5.78 -20.06 -17.44
N LEU A 134 -4.52 -19.69 -17.69
CA LEU A 134 -3.99 -18.38 -17.36
C LEU A 134 -4.65 -17.36 -18.29
N THR A 135 -5.96 -17.15 -18.11
CA THR A 135 -6.59 -15.98 -18.69
C THR A 135 -5.94 -14.77 -18.03
N ASP A 136 -5.55 -13.81 -18.85
CA ASP A 136 -5.12 -12.52 -18.35
C ASP A 136 -6.30 -11.91 -17.58
N PHE A 137 -6.32 -12.07 -16.25
CA PHE A 137 -7.21 -11.29 -15.42
C PHE A 137 -6.95 -9.82 -15.74
N GLU A 138 -7.97 -9.10 -16.16
CA GLU A 138 -7.86 -7.66 -16.34
C GLU A 138 -7.43 -7.04 -15.00
N PRO A 139 -6.42 -6.15 -14.99
CA PRO A 139 -6.01 -5.48 -13.76
C PRO A 139 -7.24 -4.79 -13.16
N ILE A 140 -7.54 -5.06 -11.88
CA ILE A 140 -8.58 -4.30 -11.18
C ILE A 140 -8.13 -2.82 -11.23
N PRO A 141 -8.92 -1.91 -11.83
CA PRO A 141 -8.55 -0.51 -11.85
C PRO A 141 -8.40 -0.03 -10.41
N ASP A 142 -7.31 0.70 -10.16
CA ASP A 142 -7.13 1.33 -8.85
C ASP A 142 -8.29 2.30 -8.62
N PRO A 143 -8.81 2.40 -7.39
CA PRO A 143 -9.89 3.32 -7.11
C PRO A 143 -9.44 4.76 -7.39
N GLU A 144 -10.32 5.54 -8.02
CA GLU A 144 -10.07 6.95 -8.33
C GLU A 144 -9.82 7.76 -7.04
N PRO A 145 -8.75 8.57 -6.97
CA PRO A 145 -8.46 9.40 -5.81
C PRO A 145 -9.63 10.33 -5.45
N SER A 146 -9.92 10.44 -4.15
CA SER A 146 -10.85 11.46 -3.66
C SER A 146 -10.12 12.77 -3.40
N PHE A 147 -10.82 13.89 -3.63
CA PHE A 147 -10.32 15.23 -3.36
C PHE A 147 -11.31 15.96 -2.44
N HIS A 148 -10.78 16.81 -1.56
CA HIS A 148 -11.61 17.72 -0.79
C HIS A 148 -12.01 18.93 -1.63
N GLN A 149 -13.29 19.31 -1.56
CA GLN A 149 -13.74 20.56 -2.18
C GLN A 149 -13.33 21.76 -1.33
N LYS A 150 -13.05 22.90 -1.97
CA LYS A 150 -12.58 24.10 -1.27
C LYS A 150 -13.58 24.57 -0.22
N GLU A 151 -14.86 24.57 -0.55
CA GLU A 151 -15.94 25.00 0.34
C GLU A 151 -16.06 24.10 1.59
N GLU A 152 -15.71 22.83 1.48
CA GLU A 152 -15.68 21.90 2.62
C GLU A 152 -14.51 22.20 3.54
N ILE A 153 -13.36 22.57 2.98
CA ILE A 153 -12.18 22.99 3.73
C ILE A 153 -12.42 24.33 4.41
N ASP A 154 -13.02 25.29 3.71
CA ASP A 154 -13.31 26.62 4.28
C ASP A 154 -14.26 26.52 5.47
N LYS A 155 -15.22 25.58 5.45
CA LYS A 155 -16.09 25.27 6.60
C LYS A 155 -15.38 24.52 7.72
N ALA A 156 -14.39 23.70 7.38
CA ALA A 156 -13.64 22.89 8.34
C ALA A 156 -12.57 23.70 9.09
N MET A 157 -12.08 24.77 8.48
CA MET A 157 -10.97 25.58 8.97
C MET A 157 -11.48 26.85 9.65
N GLU A 158 -10.80 27.26 10.71
CA GLU A 158 -11.10 28.51 11.42
C GLU A 158 -10.33 29.66 10.78
N ALA A 159 -10.97 30.34 9.82
CA ALA A 159 -10.34 31.44 9.08
C ALA A 159 -9.85 32.55 10.02
N GLY A 160 -8.58 32.96 9.85
CA GLY A 160 -7.96 34.02 10.65
C GLY A 160 -7.62 33.65 12.10
N ALA A 161 -7.89 32.42 12.54
CA ALA A 161 -7.56 31.97 13.89
C ALA A 161 -6.20 31.25 13.96
N ASP A 162 -5.41 31.57 14.97
CA ASP A 162 -4.16 30.84 15.24
C ASP A 162 -4.44 29.47 15.86
N CYS A 163 -3.87 28.43 15.25
CA CYS A 163 -3.79 27.10 15.85
C CYS A 163 -2.76 27.09 16.99
N ASN A 164 -2.81 26.08 17.87
CA ASN A 164 -1.87 26.01 19.00
C ASN A 164 -0.40 25.96 18.57
N LEU A 165 -0.11 25.34 17.42
CA LEU A 165 1.25 25.34 16.87
C LEU A 165 1.69 26.75 16.44
N ALA A 166 0.84 27.49 15.72
CA ALA A 166 1.13 28.87 15.34
C ALA A 166 1.34 29.75 16.58
N LYS A 167 0.46 29.65 17.58
CA LYS A 167 0.60 30.34 18.88
C LYS A 167 1.97 30.10 19.51
N TYR A 168 2.41 28.85 19.56
CA TYR A 168 3.73 28.50 20.08
C TYR A 168 4.86 29.07 19.21
N LEU A 169 4.80 28.92 17.89
CA LEU A 169 5.84 29.38 16.97
C LEU A 169 6.03 30.91 17.03
N LYS A 170 4.95 31.67 17.23
CA LYS A 170 4.99 33.14 17.43
C LYS A 170 5.73 33.56 18.70
N THR A 171 5.94 32.65 19.66
CA THR A 171 6.81 32.91 20.83
C THR A 171 8.30 32.75 20.51
N LYS A 172 8.65 32.15 19.36
CA LYS A 172 10.03 31.83 18.95
C LYS A 172 10.49 32.59 17.71
N PHE A 173 9.55 32.96 16.84
CA PHE A 173 9.79 33.65 15.57
C PHE A 173 8.86 34.85 15.44
N SER A 174 9.15 35.77 14.51
CA SER A 174 8.26 36.91 14.28
C SER A 174 6.87 36.43 13.81
N PRO A 175 5.79 37.09 14.25
CA PRO A 175 4.43 36.71 13.85
C PRO A 175 4.25 36.62 12.33
N GLU A 176 4.78 37.61 11.60
CA GLU A 176 4.73 37.66 10.14
C GLU A 176 5.40 36.44 9.47
N LEU A 177 6.56 36.00 9.96
CA LEU A 177 7.22 34.81 9.41
C LEU A 177 6.39 33.54 9.64
N VAL A 178 5.75 33.43 10.80
CA VAL A 178 4.88 32.29 11.13
C VAL A 178 3.63 32.30 10.27
N ASP A 179 2.98 33.44 10.13
CA ASP A 179 1.76 33.59 9.33
C ASP A 179 2.03 33.30 7.86
N ASN A 180 3.11 33.85 7.30
CA ASN A 180 3.57 33.57 5.95
C ASN A 180 3.86 32.07 5.75
N ALA A 181 4.47 31.39 6.73
CA ALA A 181 4.74 29.97 6.64
C ALA A 181 3.45 29.14 6.70
N MET A 182 2.54 29.45 7.62
CA MET A 182 1.26 28.75 7.75
C MET A 182 0.42 28.89 6.48
N GLU A 183 0.37 30.10 5.90
CA GLU A 183 -0.32 30.35 4.64
C GLU A 183 0.33 29.60 3.47
N LYS A 184 1.66 29.71 3.32
CA LYS A 184 2.42 29.07 2.24
C LYS A 184 2.23 27.54 2.23
N TYR A 185 2.25 26.94 3.41
CA TYR A 185 2.06 25.49 3.58
C TYR A 185 0.58 25.09 3.75
N ARG A 186 -0.36 26.03 3.55
CA ARG A 186 -1.81 25.79 3.63
C ARG A 186 -2.20 25.05 4.92
N SER A 187 -1.58 25.48 6.02
CA SER A 187 -1.81 24.93 7.34
C SER A 187 -2.58 25.94 8.18
N GLY A 188 -3.47 25.47 9.05
CA GLY A 188 -4.31 26.39 9.82
C GLY A 188 -5.03 25.73 10.99
N ALA A 189 -5.88 26.51 11.66
CA ALA A 189 -6.66 26.05 12.79
C ALA A 189 -7.91 25.29 12.35
N THR A 190 -8.27 24.26 13.12
CA THR A 190 -9.58 23.61 13.04
C THR A 190 -10.01 23.14 14.43
N ASN A 191 -11.31 23.18 14.68
CA ASN A 191 -11.95 22.67 15.90
C ASN A 191 -12.71 21.35 15.68
N LEU A 192 -12.62 20.73 14.49
CA LEU A 192 -13.39 19.53 14.14
C LEU A 192 -13.17 18.31 15.06
N PHE A 193 -11.99 18.24 15.67
CA PHE A 193 -11.63 17.16 16.59
C PHE A 193 -11.25 17.69 17.97
N TRP A 194 -10.40 18.73 18.01
CA TRP A 194 -9.90 19.33 19.25
C TRP A 194 -9.70 20.83 19.07
N ASN A 195 -9.86 21.59 20.14
CA ASN A 195 -9.77 23.06 20.10
C ASN A 195 -8.40 23.55 19.61
N ASN A 196 -8.42 24.43 18.61
CA ASN A 196 -7.25 25.05 17.99
C ASN A 196 -6.22 24.03 17.49
N SER A 197 -6.67 22.84 17.08
CA SER A 197 -5.78 21.86 16.46
C SER A 197 -5.25 22.35 15.12
N THR A 198 -4.08 21.87 14.72
CA THR A 198 -3.44 22.26 13.46
C THR A 198 -3.80 21.26 12.38
N CYS A 199 -4.42 21.73 11.30
CA CYS A 199 -4.61 20.97 10.08
C CYS A 199 -3.49 21.30 9.09
N PHE A 200 -2.81 20.27 8.59
CA PHE A 200 -1.80 20.35 7.54
C PHE A 200 -2.41 19.80 6.25
N LEU A 201 -2.75 20.69 5.31
CA LEU A 201 -3.29 20.27 4.02
C LEU A 201 -2.18 19.70 3.13
N GLN A 202 -2.50 18.62 2.42
CA GLN A 202 -1.64 17.99 1.44
C GLN A 202 -2.25 18.23 0.07
N MET A 203 -1.53 18.97 -0.77
CA MET A 203 -1.97 19.39 -2.10
C MET A 203 -1.03 18.84 -3.17
N ASP A 204 -1.59 18.44 -4.31
CA ASP A 204 -0.81 18.04 -5.48
C ASP A 204 -0.33 19.25 -6.28
N ARG A 205 0.33 19.01 -7.43
CA ARG A 205 0.91 20.06 -8.28
C ARG A 205 -0.18 20.89 -8.95
N GLU A 206 -1.34 20.28 -9.17
CA GLU A 206 -2.53 20.86 -9.75
C GLU A 206 -3.37 21.66 -8.72
N GLN A 207 -2.87 21.81 -7.49
CA GLN A 207 -3.54 22.49 -6.38
C GLN A 207 -4.82 21.80 -5.89
N ASN A 208 -5.00 20.50 -6.15
CA ASN A 208 -6.09 19.74 -5.58
C ASN A 208 -5.73 19.27 -4.16
N ILE A 209 -6.71 19.31 -3.26
CA ILE A 209 -6.54 18.97 -1.85
C ILE A 209 -6.74 17.46 -1.67
N ARG A 210 -5.63 16.72 -1.56
CA ARG A 210 -5.60 15.25 -1.48
C ARG A 210 -5.94 14.73 -0.10
N ALA A 211 -5.55 15.46 0.94
CA ALA A 211 -5.79 15.10 2.32
C ALA A 211 -5.59 16.30 3.26
N GLY A 212 -6.07 16.17 4.50
CA GLY A 212 -5.70 17.05 5.60
C GLY A 212 -5.30 16.23 6.82
N LYS A 213 -4.13 16.50 7.39
CA LYS A 213 -3.68 15.84 8.63
C LYS A 213 -3.93 16.77 9.81
N VAL A 214 -4.80 16.37 10.73
CA VAL A 214 -5.11 17.15 11.93
C VAL A 214 -4.30 16.64 13.12
N MET A 215 -3.60 17.53 13.82
CA MET A 215 -2.77 17.22 14.99
C MET A 215 -2.93 18.27 16.08
N LEU A 216 -3.05 17.84 17.33
CA LEU A 216 -3.09 18.75 18.49
C LEU A 216 -1.68 18.99 19.06
N TYR A 217 -1.36 20.26 19.24
CA TYR A 217 -0.13 20.72 19.87
C TYR A 217 -0.43 21.45 21.18
N SER A 218 0.48 21.36 22.14
CA SER A 218 0.49 22.25 23.30
C SER A 218 0.93 23.64 22.85
N LYS A 219 0.15 24.66 23.19
CA LYS A 219 0.48 26.07 22.91
C LYS A 219 1.70 26.55 23.70
N ASP A 220 2.02 25.89 24.83
CA ASP A 220 3.05 26.35 25.76
C ASP A 220 4.44 25.84 25.36
N ASN A 221 4.54 24.62 24.85
CA ASN A 221 5.83 23.99 24.54
C ASN A 221 5.97 23.45 23.10
N GLY A 222 4.94 23.59 22.26
CA GLY A 222 4.96 23.16 20.86
C GLY A 222 5.05 21.66 20.64
N ARG A 223 4.90 20.85 21.70
CA ARG A 223 4.92 19.38 21.59
C ARG A 223 3.53 18.87 21.20
N ARG A 224 3.52 17.80 20.40
CA ARG A 224 2.29 17.06 20.10
C ARG A 224 1.72 16.44 21.36
N ILE A 225 0.41 16.59 21.56
CA ILE A 225 -0.31 15.98 22.67
C ILE A 225 -0.57 14.50 22.34
N LYS A 226 0.00 13.61 23.16
CA LYS A 226 -0.06 12.15 22.96
C LYS A 226 -0.74 11.39 24.08
N GLU A 227 -1.10 12.07 25.16
CA GLU A 227 -1.76 11.51 26.32
C GLU A 227 -3.14 12.17 26.51
N PRO A 228 -4.16 11.43 26.97
CA PRO A 228 -4.13 9.98 27.27
C PRO A 228 -4.09 9.08 26.01
N TYR A 229 -4.15 9.69 24.82
CA TYR A 229 -3.96 9.01 23.54
C TYR A 229 -3.40 9.99 22.49
N PRO A 230 -2.85 9.49 21.37
CA PRO A 230 -2.38 10.34 20.27
C PRO A 230 -3.50 11.18 19.66
N HIS A 231 -3.42 12.51 19.80
CA HIS A 231 -4.38 13.45 19.23
C HIS A 231 -4.00 13.76 17.77
N ILE A 232 -4.19 12.76 16.91
CA ILE A 232 -3.92 12.82 15.48
C ILE A 232 -5.08 12.20 14.69
N ASN A 233 -5.59 12.90 13.68
CA ASN A 233 -6.67 12.41 12.85
C ASN A 233 -6.50 12.84 11.38
N TRP A 234 -7.28 12.23 10.50
CA TRP A 234 -7.41 12.67 9.11
C TRP A 234 -8.68 13.49 8.94
N LEU A 235 -8.58 14.59 8.19
CA LEU A 235 -9.66 15.54 7.98
C LEU A 235 -10.91 14.87 7.38
N HIS A 236 -10.72 13.97 6.40
CA HIS A 236 -11.80 13.22 5.76
C HIS A 236 -12.64 12.36 6.73
N ASN A 237 -12.15 12.04 7.93
CA ASN A 237 -12.98 11.34 8.92
C ASN A 237 -14.16 12.18 9.44
N LYS A 238 -14.13 13.51 9.22
CA LYS A 238 -15.22 14.43 9.55
C LYS A 238 -15.84 15.10 8.33
N THR A 239 -15.15 15.12 7.18
CA THR A 239 -15.61 15.83 5.98
C THR A 239 -16.04 14.92 4.83
N ALA A 240 -15.70 13.62 4.85
CA ALA A 240 -16.11 12.70 3.78
C ALA A 240 -17.62 12.44 3.78
N LYS A 241 -18.20 12.39 2.57
CA LYS A 241 -19.62 12.06 2.33
C LYS A 241 -19.86 10.55 2.36
N GLU A 242 -21.14 10.16 2.28
CA GLU A 242 -21.55 8.77 2.09
C GLU A 242 -20.87 8.19 0.83
N GLY A 243 -20.24 7.03 0.98
CA GLY A 243 -19.36 6.43 -0.06
C GLY A 243 -17.88 6.35 0.35
N GLY A 244 -17.47 7.10 1.38
CA GLY A 244 -16.10 7.08 1.90
C GLY A 244 -15.15 8.04 1.19
N PHE A 245 -13.87 8.01 1.57
CA PHE A 245 -12.81 8.82 0.96
C PHE A 245 -11.67 7.91 0.54
N ASN A 246 -11.36 7.91 -0.75
CA ASN A 246 -10.22 7.17 -1.28
C ASN A 246 -8.96 8.01 -1.13
N LEU A 247 -8.28 7.82 0.00
CA LEU A 247 -7.09 8.56 0.36
C LEU A 247 -5.90 8.18 -0.53
N ASN A 248 -5.47 9.10 -1.38
CA ASN A 248 -4.23 9.02 -2.13
C ASN A 248 -3.30 10.16 -1.68
N GLN A 249 -2.45 9.88 -0.68
CA GLN A 249 -1.60 10.89 -0.06
C GLN A 249 -0.52 11.38 -1.02
N CYS A 250 -0.32 12.70 -1.03
CA CYS A 250 0.86 13.33 -1.60
C CYS A 250 1.80 13.84 -0.49
N LEU A 251 3.03 14.21 -0.87
CA LEU A 251 3.97 14.81 0.06
C LEU A 251 3.43 16.15 0.56
N PHE A 252 3.57 16.42 1.86
CA PHE A 252 3.26 17.74 2.40
C PHE A 252 4.21 18.78 1.79
N GLY A 253 3.66 19.87 1.24
CA GLY A 253 4.42 20.86 0.50
C GLY A 253 4.73 20.50 -0.95
N LEU A 254 4.18 19.41 -1.49
CA LEU A 254 4.34 19.04 -2.92
C LEU A 254 3.91 20.18 -3.86
N HIS A 255 2.85 20.90 -3.51
CA HIS A 255 2.33 22.06 -4.25
C HIS A 255 3.31 23.24 -4.34
N LEU A 256 4.38 23.24 -3.56
CA LEU A 256 5.43 24.28 -3.57
C LEU A 256 6.63 23.89 -4.45
N LEU A 257 6.65 22.68 -5.02
CA LEU A 257 7.81 22.18 -5.76
C LEU A 257 7.85 22.71 -7.20
N GLU A 258 8.69 23.72 -7.41
CA GLU A 258 9.02 24.30 -8.73
C GLU A 258 10.45 23.88 -9.15
N ASN A 259 10.63 22.74 -9.82
CA ASN A 259 11.91 22.29 -10.41
C ASN A 259 13.19 22.62 -9.61
N LYS A 260 13.13 22.49 -8.28
CA LYS A 260 14.21 22.80 -7.33
C LYS A 260 14.68 21.52 -6.66
N THR A 261 15.91 21.53 -6.14
CA THR A 261 16.45 20.44 -5.33
C THR A 261 15.56 20.20 -4.12
N VAL A 262 15.07 18.97 -3.97
CA VAL A 262 14.19 18.55 -2.89
C VAL A 262 14.99 17.79 -1.85
N ALA A 263 14.91 18.19 -0.59
CA ALA A 263 15.37 17.39 0.53
C ALA A 263 14.19 16.59 1.09
N ILE A 264 14.24 15.26 0.98
CA ILE A 264 13.28 14.40 1.66
C ILE A 264 13.75 14.25 3.10
N VAL A 265 12.92 14.71 4.04
CA VAL A 265 13.21 14.60 5.47
C VAL A 265 12.31 13.53 6.09
N GLU A 266 12.89 12.48 6.64
CA GLU A 266 12.15 11.59 7.54
C GLU A 266 11.92 12.29 8.88
N TRP A 267 10.68 12.29 9.37
CA TRP A 267 10.42 12.51 10.80
C TRP A 267 10.86 11.24 11.54
N LYS A 268 12.14 11.08 11.83
CA LYS A 268 12.61 10.20 12.90
C LYS A 268 13.12 11.07 14.03
N ARG A 269 12.51 10.93 15.21
CA ARG A 269 13.14 11.36 16.46
C ARG A 269 14.45 10.60 16.55
N ARG A 270 15.59 11.29 16.49
CA ARG A 270 16.75 10.84 17.24
C ARG A 270 16.33 10.92 18.72
N THR A 271 16.12 9.74 19.31
CA THR A 271 16.03 9.55 20.76
C THR A 271 17.36 9.93 21.39
#